data_AF-B5YNK6-F1
#
_entry.id   AF-B5YNK6-F1
#
_cell.length_a   1.000
_cell.length_b   1.000
_cell.length_c   1.000
_cell.angle_alpha   90.00
_cell.angle_beta   90.00
_cell.angle_gamma   90.00
#
_symmetry.space_group_name_H-M   'P 1'
#
loop_
_entity.id
_entity.type
_entity.pdbx_description
1 polymer ?
#
loop_
_entity_poly.entity_id
_entity_poly.type
_entity_poly.pdbx_seq_one_letter_code
_entity_poly.pdbx_strand_id
1 'polypeptide(L)'
;MDAIPATTTGKHKRDDDGDDDDVHATAAADANLFALLSDENWKKIASYAVPPDVYNLSLSSIHFFHEESSTEPSPPPAKAAHPATNSGRRSKRLASAAAAAAAAATSSSDDNDMVLLATQLLRTSLLSSLSRVLEESESGITLDAVMKMGELPEGSVLIAGSTIVAAVLGKDWSGKGAGADGGVYWSRGADVDVFCSAKAAPCVRSWLVEQADCMFNGLCDSYINFVDNRLVYSVDTKIHHVEAWGSFARSLENQTEVSSLEETEYRQRTTEWGKAAANYASFKWKQTEKRSYFRLHFHSMQFDLLGLDPRDKVYDIKPKPKGDLPFDFEGSGGIDLIVAQKGLSASDLLDGFDLDICKAAFDGKKFHIPDPHLTFASKTKMEPNRRAVIESYVRHHMESGGSRRDPIVASRLTNATISAVRRDVPNTPFYERLDISDRISDRYNPNASFWDTGSPRGTLQDPMVQMKHGARIQFHNWCCKLINRLRKYQKRGIEVVDAPTIAEDFHIKEYKPSFFAQ
;
A
#
# COMPACT_ATOMS: atom_id res chain seq x y z
N MET A 1 -16.59 -6.37 50.24
CA MET A 1 -15.55 -7.39 50.49
C MET A 1 -16.28 -8.55 51.13
N ASP A 2 -16.84 -9.43 50.30
CA ASP A 2 -17.62 -10.58 50.76
C ASP A 2 -16.81 -11.85 50.54
N ALA A 3 -16.68 -12.64 51.61
CA ALA A 3 -15.87 -13.84 51.69
C ALA A 3 -16.65 -15.06 51.17
N ILE A 4 -15.98 -15.87 50.35
CA ILE A 4 -16.47 -17.15 49.83
C ILE A 4 -16.00 -18.28 50.77
N PRO A 5 -16.85 -19.26 51.16
CA PRO A 5 -16.45 -20.33 52.05
C PRO A 5 -15.77 -21.50 51.31
N ALA A 6 -14.80 -22.09 52.00
CA ALA A 6 -14.00 -23.23 51.55
C ALA A 6 -14.82 -24.55 51.53
N THR A 7 -14.70 -25.29 50.43
CA THR A 7 -15.23 -26.65 50.28
C THR A 7 -14.17 -27.70 50.60
N THR A 8 -14.58 -28.65 51.44
CA THR A 8 -13.85 -29.82 51.93
C THR A 8 -13.53 -30.85 50.84
N THR A 9 -12.29 -31.33 50.85
CA THR A 9 -11.78 -32.40 50.00
C THR A 9 -12.14 -33.79 50.56
N GLY A 10 -13.05 -34.49 49.86
CA GLY A 10 -13.33 -35.90 50.08
C GLY A 10 -12.38 -36.77 49.25
N LYS A 11 -11.54 -37.58 49.92
CA LYS A 11 -10.74 -38.65 49.31
C LYS A 11 -11.67 -39.83 48.95
N HIS A 12 -11.91 -40.04 47.66
CA HIS A 12 -12.41 -41.32 47.16
C HIS A 12 -11.25 -42.13 46.59
N LYS A 13 -10.95 -43.25 47.24
CA LYS A 13 -10.10 -44.33 46.74
C LYS A 13 -10.95 -45.14 45.75
N ARG A 14 -10.56 -45.19 44.48
CA ARG A 14 -11.03 -46.18 43.50
C ARG A 14 -9.84 -47.07 43.18
N ASP A 15 -10.02 -48.35 43.48
CA ASP A 15 -9.22 -49.44 42.94
C ASP A 15 -9.83 -49.73 41.55
N ASP A 16 -9.05 -49.59 40.49
CA ASP A 16 -9.43 -49.99 39.13
C ASP A 16 -8.17 -50.54 38.45
N ASP A 17 -8.01 -51.86 38.56
CA ASP A 17 -7.05 -52.66 37.78
C ASP A 17 -7.80 -53.10 36.51
N GLY A 18 -7.54 -52.44 35.38
CA GLY A 18 -8.19 -52.77 34.11
C GLY A 18 -7.41 -52.28 32.88
N ASP A 19 -6.70 -53.21 32.25
CA ASP A 19 -6.29 -53.26 30.83
C ASP A 19 -6.04 -51.92 30.08
N ASP A 20 -4.80 -51.43 30.13
CA ASP A 20 -4.33 -50.22 29.45
C ASP A 20 -3.70 -50.45 28.04
N ASP A 21 -3.80 -51.65 27.47
CA ASP A 21 -3.05 -51.99 26.24
C ASP A 21 -3.75 -51.68 24.90
N ASP A 22 -5.01 -51.20 24.88
CA ASP A 22 -5.78 -51.02 23.62
C ASP A 22 -6.07 -49.56 23.22
N VAL A 23 -5.65 -48.56 24.00
CA VAL A 23 -5.95 -47.14 23.72
C VAL A 23 -4.99 -46.51 22.68
N HIS A 24 -3.89 -47.18 22.35
CA HIS A 24 -2.92 -46.67 21.39
C HIS A 24 -3.24 -46.98 19.91
N ALA A 25 -4.12 -47.96 19.63
CA ALA A 25 -4.42 -48.35 18.25
C ALA A 25 -5.44 -47.43 17.54
N THR A 26 -6.34 -46.79 18.28
CA THR A 26 -7.40 -45.92 17.70
C THR A 26 -6.89 -44.54 17.29
N ALA A 27 -5.91 -43.97 17.99
CA ALA A 27 -5.34 -42.66 17.66
C ALA A 27 -4.59 -42.63 16.30
N ALA A 28 -4.03 -43.77 15.87
CA ALA A 28 -3.36 -43.87 14.57
C ALA A 28 -4.34 -43.97 13.39
N ALA A 29 -5.57 -44.45 13.61
CA ALA A 29 -6.60 -44.51 12.57
C ALA A 29 -7.18 -43.11 12.27
N ASP A 30 -7.33 -42.26 13.30
CA ASP A 30 -7.85 -40.90 13.15
C ASP A 30 -6.86 -39.93 12.48
N ALA A 31 -5.55 -40.15 12.62
CA ALA A 31 -4.52 -39.31 11.99
C ALA A 31 -4.57 -39.32 10.45
N ASN A 32 -5.20 -40.33 9.84
CA ASN A 32 -5.36 -40.44 8.38
C ASN A 32 -6.64 -39.80 7.83
N LEU A 33 -7.57 -39.32 8.67
CA LEU A 33 -8.83 -38.76 8.19
C LEU A 33 -8.60 -37.54 7.26
N PHE A 34 -7.61 -36.72 7.58
CA PHE A 34 -7.24 -35.55 6.77
C PHE A 34 -6.55 -35.91 5.44
N ALA A 35 -5.85 -37.04 5.39
CA ALA A 35 -5.23 -37.55 4.16
C ALA A 35 -6.25 -38.15 3.18
N LEU A 36 -7.47 -38.45 3.65
CA LEU A 36 -8.57 -38.95 2.83
C LEU A 36 -9.41 -37.85 2.17
N LEU A 37 -9.17 -36.58 2.53
CA LEU A 37 -9.86 -35.45 1.91
C LEU A 37 -9.31 -35.23 0.50
N SER A 38 -10.21 -35.12 -0.48
CA SER A 38 -9.84 -34.69 -1.83
C SER A 38 -9.31 -33.26 -1.84
N ASP A 39 -8.51 -32.94 -2.86
CA ASP A 39 -7.99 -31.59 -3.10
C ASP A 39 -9.10 -30.52 -3.14
N GLU A 40 -10.26 -30.86 -3.71
CA GLU A 40 -11.42 -29.96 -3.74
C GLU A 40 -11.99 -29.68 -2.33
N ASN A 41 -12.01 -30.67 -1.44
CA ASN A 41 -12.40 -30.45 -0.05
C ASN A 41 -11.38 -29.56 0.67
N TRP A 42 -10.09 -29.79 0.43
CA TRP A 42 -9.04 -28.93 0.98
C TRP A 42 -9.13 -27.49 0.47
N LYS A 43 -9.36 -27.27 -0.83
CA LYS A 43 -9.57 -25.93 -1.40
C LYS A 43 -10.78 -25.25 -0.76
N LYS A 44 -11.88 -25.97 -0.56
CA LYS A 44 -13.06 -25.45 0.13
C LYS A 44 -12.72 -25.05 1.57
N ILE A 45 -12.03 -25.89 2.33
CA ILE A 45 -11.56 -25.55 3.69
C ILE A 45 -10.66 -24.29 3.66
N ALA A 46 -9.70 -24.24 2.73
CA ALA A 46 -8.77 -23.13 2.60
C ALA A 46 -9.47 -21.78 2.30
N SER A 47 -10.58 -21.79 1.56
CA SER A 47 -11.37 -20.57 1.31
C SER A 47 -11.98 -19.96 2.60
N TYR A 48 -12.26 -20.79 3.61
CA TYR A 48 -12.76 -20.31 4.90
C TYR A 48 -11.65 -20.03 5.92
N ALA A 49 -10.45 -20.60 5.72
CA ALA A 49 -9.31 -20.37 6.58
C ALA A 49 -8.62 -19.03 6.29
N VAL A 50 -7.99 -18.44 7.30
CA VAL A 50 -7.17 -17.24 7.11
C VAL A 50 -5.82 -17.61 6.48
N PRO A 51 -5.26 -16.77 5.59
CA PRO A 51 -4.03 -17.13 4.89
C PRO A 51 -2.82 -17.45 5.78
N PRO A 52 -2.60 -16.78 6.93
CA PRO A 52 -1.55 -17.20 7.87
C PRO A 52 -1.64 -18.66 8.33
N ASP A 53 -2.85 -19.16 8.60
CA ASP A 53 -3.06 -20.53 9.06
C ASP A 53 -2.78 -21.52 7.93
N VAL A 54 -3.25 -21.22 6.71
CA VAL A 54 -3.00 -22.05 5.53
C VAL A 54 -1.51 -22.06 5.17
N TYR A 55 -0.82 -20.93 5.33
CA TYR A 55 0.62 -20.84 5.15
C TYR A 55 1.38 -21.72 6.15
N ASN A 56 1.06 -21.62 7.45
CA ASN A 56 1.69 -22.44 8.49
C ASN A 56 1.38 -23.93 8.34
N LEU A 57 0.16 -24.27 7.95
CA LEU A 57 -0.25 -25.63 7.61
C LEU A 57 0.56 -26.18 6.42
N SER A 58 0.74 -25.36 5.39
CA SER A 58 1.55 -25.69 4.21
C SER A 58 3.02 -25.93 4.58
N LEU A 59 3.58 -25.21 5.55
CA LEU A 59 4.97 -25.40 6.00
C LEU A 59 5.17 -26.66 6.87
N SER A 60 4.14 -27.10 7.57
CA SER A 60 4.26 -28.15 8.60
C SER A 60 3.92 -29.54 8.09
N SER A 61 3.09 -29.65 7.05
CA SER A 61 2.59 -30.95 6.59
C SER A 61 3.30 -31.42 5.32
N ILE A 62 3.88 -32.62 5.42
CA ILE A 62 4.52 -33.33 4.29
C ILE A 62 3.48 -33.63 3.19
N HIS A 63 2.20 -33.79 3.56
CA HIS A 63 1.11 -34.11 2.63
C HIS A 63 0.99 -33.08 1.50
N PHE A 64 1.26 -31.80 1.78
CA PHE A 64 1.10 -30.76 0.77
C PHE A 64 2.26 -30.64 -0.22
N PHE A 65 3.31 -31.45 -0.04
CA PHE A 65 4.52 -31.46 -0.86
C PHE A 65 4.67 -32.71 -1.73
N HIS A 66 3.68 -33.61 -1.76
CA HIS A 66 3.73 -34.76 -2.65
C HIS A 66 3.29 -34.35 -4.05
N GLU A 67 4.17 -34.57 -5.03
CA GLU A 67 3.76 -34.69 -6.43
C GLU A 67 2.78 -35.86 -6.50
N GLU A 68 1.58 -35.63 -7.04
CA GLU A 68 0.75 -36.74 -7.51
C GLU A 68 1.56 -37.45 -8.60
N SER A 69 2.27 -38.51 -8.22
CA SER A 69 2.81 -39.41 -9.22
C SER A 69 1.59 -39.97 -9.95
N SER A 70 1.38 -39.54 -11.19
CA SER A 70 0.42 -40.13 -12.10
C SER A 70 0.81 -41.59 -12.33
N THR A 71 0.38 -42.47 -11.42
CA THR A 71 0.52 -43.91 -11.58
C THR A 71 -0.50 -44.36 -12.61
N GLU A 72 -0.17 -44.17 -13.88
CA GLU A 72 -0.65 -45.11 -14.90
C GLU A 72 -0.04 -46.50 -14.58
N PRO A 73 -0.85 -47.56 -14.56
CA PRO A 73 -0.35 -48.91 -14.32
C PRO A 73 0.46 -49.37 -15.55
N SER A 74 1.77 -49.17 -15.50
CA SER A 74 2.67 -49.79 -16.46
C SER A 74 2.71 -51.32 -16.24
N PRO A 75 2.71 -52.13 -17.32
CA PRO A 75 2.74 -53.58 -17.23
C PRO A 75 4.07 -54.09 -16.66
N PRO A 76 4.09 -55.26 -16.00
CA PRO A 76 5.18 -55.69 -15.14
C PRO A 76 6.47 -55.99 -15.92
N PRO A 77 7.64 -55.45 -15.51
CA PRO A 77 8.92 -55.83 -16.08
C PRO A 77 9.44 -57.14 -15.49
N ALA A 78 10.05 -57.96 -16.36
CA ALA A 78 10.64 -59.25 -16.03
C ALA A 78 11.87 -59.12 -15.11
N LYS A 79 11.99 -60.09 -14.20
CA LYS A 79 13.01 -60.23 -13.15
C LYS A 79 14.45 -60.30 -13.69
N ALA A 80 15.36 -59.55 -13.06
CA ALA A 80 16.79 -59.90 -12.96
C ALA A 80 17.39 -59.34 -11.64
N ALA A 81 18.37 -60.05 -11.10
CA ALA A 81 18.83 -60.02 -9.71
C ALA A 81 20.01 -59.04 -9.41
N HIS A 82 20.05 -58.56 -8.14
CA HIS A 82 21.12 -58.10 -7.20
C HIS A 82 22.62 -57.96 -7.61
N PRO A 83 23.54 -57.31 -6.81
CA PRO A 83 23.44 -56.72 -5.45
C PRO A 83 24.14 -55.34 -5.17
N ALA A 84 23.75 -54.77 -4.01
CA ALA A 84 24.37 -53.87 -3.00
C ALA A 84 25.72 -53.11 -3.20
N THR A 85 25.80 -51.84 -2.72
CA THR A 85 26.45 -51.43 -1.44
C THR A 85 26.51 -49.88 -1.20
N ASN A 86 26.43 -49.51 0.10
CA ASN A 86 26.90 -48.30 0.83
C ASN A 86 26.36 -46.89 0.47
N SER A 87 25.76 -46.08 1.35
CA SER A 87 25.93 -45.65 2.76
C SER A 87 26.53 -44.22 2.90
N GLY A 88 25.78 -43.34 3.58
CA GLY A 88 26.32 -42.22 4.36
C GLY A 88 26.25 -40.80 3.78
N ARG A 89 25.22 -40.02 4.15
CA ARG A 89 25.33 -38.76 4.95
C ARG A 89 24.04 -37.94 4.87
N ARG A 90 23.39 -37.81 6.02
CA ARG A 90 22.19 -37.01 6.30
C ARG A 90 22.63 -35.78 7.10
N SER A 91 22.36 -34.58 6.60
CA SER A 91 22.11 -33.32 7.34
C SER A 91 22.49 -32.09 6.50
N LYS A 92 21.51 -31.52 5.77
CA LYS A 92 21.44 -30.10 5.32
C LYS A 92 20.14 -29.74 4.58
N ARG A 93 18.98 -30.33 4.95
CA ARG A 93 17.76 -30.28 4.13
C ARG A 93 16.72 -29.20 4.44
N LEU A 94 16.88 -28.39 5.49
CA LEU A 94 15.85 -27.39 5.85
C LEU A 94 16.09 -25.98 5.26
N ALA A 95 17.31 -25.65 4.84
CA ALA A 95 17.58 -24.38 4.15
C ALA A 95 17.51 -24.47 2.61
N SER A 96 17.58 -25.69 2.05
CA SER A 96 17.64 -25.88 0.59
C SER A 96 16.27 -26.01 -0.08
N ALA A 97 15.21 -26.36 0.67
CA ALA A 97 13.86 -26.50 0.10
C ALA A 97 13.22 -25.13 -0.20
N ALA A 98 13.41 -24.13 0.67
CA ALA A 98 12.94 -22.76 0.45
C ALA A 98 13.70 -22.05 -0.69
N ALA A 99 15.01 -22.33 -0.83
CA ALA A 99 15.82 -21.80 -1.94
C ALA A 99 15.53 -22.50 -3.28
N ALA A 100 15.17 -23.79 -3.27
CA ALA A 100 14.80 -24.53 -4.47
C ALA A 100 13.44 -24.10 -5.04
N ALA A 101 12.48 -23.74 -4.19
CA ALA A 101 11.19 -23.17 -4.62
C ALA A 101 11.35 -21.80 -5.30
N ALA A 102 12.34 -21.00 -4.91
CA ALA A 102 12.64 -19.71 -5.54
C ALA A 102 13.42 -19.82 -6.87
N ALA A 103 14.19 -20.90 -7.06
CA ALA A 103 15.03 -21.11 -8.23
C ALA A 103 14.31 -21.81 -9.42
N ALA A 104 13.15 -22.43 -9.19
CA ALA A 104 12.41 -23.16 -10.22
C ALA A 104 11.62 -22.27 -11.21
N ALA A 105 11.64 -20.95 -11.05
CA ALA A 105 10.80 -20.02 -11.82
C ALA A 105 11.37 -19.59 -13.20
N THR A 106 12.44 -20.22 -13.71
CA THR A 106 13.20 -19.69 -14.86
C THR A 106 13.44 -20.64 -16.06
N SER A 107 12.70 -21.75 -16.22
CA SER A 107 12.77 -22.55 -17.45
C SER A 107 11.40 -22.80 -18.09
N SER A 108 11.38 -22.71 -19.41
CA SER A 108 10.22 -22.50 -20.27
C SER A 108 9.44 -23.77 -20.66
N SER A 109 8.12 -23.57 -20.77
CA SER A 109 7.15 -24.16 -21.70
C SER A 109 6.95 -25.69 -21.69
N ASP A 110 6.00 -26.11 -20.83
CA ASP A 110 5.03 -27.23 -20.93
C ASP A 110 4.80 -28.00 -19.62
N ASP A 111 5.42 -27.58 -18.51
CA ASP A 111 5.23 -28.13 -17.14
C ASP A 111 4.06 -27.48 -16.37
N ASN A 112 2.84 -27.51 -16.90
CA ASN A 112 1.73 -26.77 -16.29
C ASN A 112 0.94 -27.52 -15.20
N ASP A 113 1.31 -28.75 -14.80
CA ASP A 113 0.35 -29.63 -14.10
C ASP A 113 0.73 -30.14 -12.71
N MET A 114 1.78 -29.63 -12.07
CA MET A 114 2.05 -29.96 -10.66
C MET A 114 2.26 -28.72 -9.80
N VAL A 115 1.25 -27.85 -9.77
CA VAL A 115 1.15 -26.84 -8.72
C VAL A 115 0.89 -27.58 -7.40
N LEU A 116 1.90 -27.62 -6.53
CA LEU A 116 1.82 -28.23 -5.19
C LEU A 116 0.51 -27.83 -4.51
N LEU A 117 -0.18 -28.80 -3.90
CA LEU A 117 -1.45 -28.58 -3.20
C LEU A 117 -1.33 -27.40 -2.23
N ALA A 118 -0.23 -27.29 -1.47
CA ALA A 118 0.08 -26.14 -0.61
C ALA A 118 -0.13 -24.77 -1.31
N THR A 119 0.42 -24.62 -2.51
CA THR A 119 0.32 -23.38 -3.29
C THR A 119 -1.13 -23.11 -3.72
N GLN A 120 -1.87 -24.15 -4.11
CA GLN A 120 -3.28 -24.03 -4.47
C GLN A 120 -4.13 -23.61 -3.26
N LEU A 121 -3.90 -24.23 -2.10
CA LEU A 121 -4.62 -23.91 -0.86
C LEU A 121 -4.35 -22.47 -0.41
N LEU A 122 -3.07 -22.07 -0.38
CA LEU A 122 -2.71 -20.70 -0.01
C LEU A 122 -3.32 -19.67 -0.99
N ARG A 123 -3.27 -19.95 -2.29
CA ARG A 123 -3.90 -19.09 -3.31
C ARG A 123 -5.40 -18.97 -3.07
N THR A 124 -6.10 -20.07 -2.82
CA THR A 124 -7.55 -20.08 -2.56
C THR A 124 -7.89 -19.26 -1.31
N SER A 125 -7.12 -19.41 -0.24
CA SER A 125 -7.30 -18.62 0.99
C SER A 125 -7.04 -17.12 0.75
N LEU A 126 -5.98 -16.77 0.03
CA LEU A 126 -5.66 -15.38 -0.30
C LEU A 126 -6.73 -14.73 -1.18
N LEU A 127 -7.22 -15.41 -2.22
CA LEU A 127 -8.27 -14.90 -3.10
C LEU A 127 -9.60 -14.74 -2.37
N SER A 128 -9.97 -15.71 -1.53
CA SER A 128 -11.18 -15.60 -0.71
C SER A 128 -11.08 -14.44 0.27
N SER A 129 -9.92 -14.26 0.91
CA SER A 129 -9.70 -13.13 1.79
C SER A 129 -9.70 -11.79 1.05
N LEU A 130 -9.15 -11.73 -0.16
CA LEU A 130 -9.19 -10.53 -0.99
C LEU A 130 -10.63 -10.17 -1.38
N SER A 131 -11.47 -11.16 -1.73
CA SER A 131 -12.90 -10.92 -2.02
C SER A 131 -13.59 -10.22 -0.86
N ARG A 132 -13.43 -10.75 0.36
CA ARG A 132 -14.05 -10.16 1.56
C ARG A 132 -13.59 -8.73 1.80
N VAL A 133 -12.27 -8.49 1.73
CA VAL A 133 -11.71 -7.13 1.94
C VAL A 133 -12.21 -6.15 0.89
N LEU A 134 -12.35 -6.57 -0.38
CA LEU A 134 -12.86 -5.72 -1.45
C LEU A 134 -14.36 -5.41 -1.31
N GLU A 135 -15.16 -6.40 -0.90
CA GLU A 135 -16.58 -6.22 -0.58
C GLU A 135 -16.77 -5.21 0.58
N GLU A 136 -15.94 -5.32 1.61
CA GLU A 136 -15.96 -4.45 2.79
C GLU A 136 -15.39 -3.05 2.54
N SER A 137 -14.54 -2.88 1.50
CA SER A 137 -13.94 -1.58 1.19
C SER A 137 -14.95 -0.61 0.57
N GLU A 138 -16.11 -1.09 0.13
CA GLU A 138 -17.15 -0.31 -0.57
C GLU A 138 -16.57 0.46 -1.78
N SER A 139 -15.51 -0.06 -2.40
CA SER A 139 -14.81 0.57 -3.52
C SER A 139 -15.54 0.35 -4.86
N GLY A 140 -16.36 -0.69 -4.94
CA GLY A 140 -16.99 -1.18 -6.17
C GLY A 140 -16.15 -2.22 -6.91
N ILE A 141 -14.85 -2.31 -6.62
CA ILE A 141 -13.97 -3.34 -7.19
C ILE A 141 -14.36 -4.70 -6.62
N THR A 142 -14.72 -5.65 -7.48
CA THR A 142 -15.00 -7.04 -7.12
C THR A 142 -13.79 -7.93 -7.38
N LEU A 143 -13.75 -9.13 -6.78
CA LEU A 143 -12.68 -10.10 -7.10
C LEU A 143 -12.63 -10.42 -8.60
N ASP A 144 -13.79 -10.59 -9.24
CA ASP A 144 -13.87 -10.86 -10.69
C ASP A 144 -13.25 -9.73 -11.52
N ALA A 145 -13.50 -8.46 -11.13
CA ALA A 145 -12.87 -7.31 -11.78
C ALA A 145 -11.34 -7.39 -11.64
N VAL A 146 -10.83 -7.69 -10.44
CA VAL A 146 -9.39 -7.83 -10.20
C VAL A 146 -8.79 -9.01 -10.96
N MET A 147 -9.50 -10.13 -11.14
CA MET A 147 -9.00 -11.23 -11.95
C MET A 147 -8.86 -10.84 -13.44
N LYS A 148 -9.80 -10.04 -13.97
CA LYS A 148 -9.70 -9.48 -15.33
C LYS A 148 -8.57 -8.45 -15.47
N MET A 149 -8.17 -7.80 -14.38
CA MET A 149 -6.98 -6.93 -14.38
C MET A 149 -5.73 -7.69 -14.86
N GLY A 150 -5.65 -9.00 -14.59
CA GLY A 150 -4.56 -9.85 -15.05
C GLY A 150 -4.46 -10.01 -16.57
N GLU A 151 -5.48 -9.64 -17.34
CA GLU A 151 -5.46 -9.62 -18.81
C GLU A 151 -4.67 -8.43 -19.36
N LEU A 152 -4.41 -7.42 -18.52
CA LEU A 152 -3.54 -6.30 -18.86
C LEU A 152 -2.07 -6.76 -18.99
N PRO A 153 -1.21 -6.00 -19.70
CA PRO A 153 0.19 -6.36 -19.85
C PRO A 153 0.88 -6.63 -18.50
N GLU A 154 1.70 -7.67 -18.43
CA GLU A 154 2.36 -8.05 -17.17
C GLU A 154 3.25 -6.93 -16.62
N GLY A 155 3.22 -6.74 -15.30
CA GLY A 155 3.96 -5.67 -14.60
C GLY A 155 3.44 -4.25 -14.84
N SER A 156 2.33 -4.09 -15.56
CA SER A 156 1.81 -2.79 -15.95
C SER A 156 0.85 -2.17 -14.93
N VAL A 157 0.21 -3.01 -14.11
CA VAL A 157 -0.75 -2.66 -13.07
C VAL A 157 -0.67 -3.65 -11.90
N LEU A 158 -0.97 -3.18 -10.69
CA LEU A 158 -1.15 -4.01 -9.51
C LEU A 158 -2.03 -3.29 -8.48
N ILE A 159 -2.64 -4.05 -7.56
CA ILE A 159 -3.24 -3.53 -6.34
C ILE A 159 -2.23 -3.75 -5.22
N ALA A 160 -2.03 -2.77 -4.34
CA ALA A 160 -1.10 -2.88 -3.21
C ALA A 160 -1.66 -2.17 -1.96
N GLY A 161 -0.79 -1.90 -1.00
CA GLY A 161 -1.15 -1.10 0.15
C GLY A 161 -2.07 -1.84 1.10
N SER A 162 -2.97 -1.11 1.74
CA SER A 162 -3.62 -1.64 2.94
C SER A 162 -4.67 -2.71 2.64
N THR A 163 -5.34 -2.66 1.48
CA THR A 163 -6.19 -3.77 0.96
C THR A 163 -5.44 -5.09 0.85
N ILE A 164 -4.26 -5.11 0.23
CA ILE A 164 -3.52 -6.37 0.09
C ILE A 164 -2.97 -6.85 1.43
N VAL A 165 -2.53 -5.95 2.31
CA VAL A 165 -2.10 -6.36 3.65
C VAL A 165 -3.24 -6.99 4.44
N ALA A 166 -4.44 -6.40 4.41
CA ALA A 166 -5.63 -6.96 5.03
C ALA A 166 -5.94 -8.37 4.48
N ALA A 167 -5.91 -8.51 3.16
CA ALA A 167 -6.17 -9.78 2.48
C ALA A 167 -5.14 -10.86 2.86
N VAL A 168 -3.85 -10.52 2.84
CA VAL A 168 -2.76 -11.46 3.19
C VAL A 168 -2.81 -11.89 4.65
N LEU A 169 -3.28 -11.03 5.55
CA LEU A 169 -3.40 -11.36 6.98
C LEU A 169 -4.73 -12.02 7.34
N GLY A 170 -5.68 -12.11 6.41
CA GLY A 170 -7.03 -12.58 6.72
C GLY A 170 -7.77 -11.64 7.70
N LYS A 171 -7.49 -10.34 7.65
CA LYS A 171 -8.03 -9.34 8.57
C LYS A 171 -9.05 -8.45 7.87
N ASP A 172 -10.15 -8.21 8.57
CA ASP A 172 -11.09 -7.15 8.25
C ASP A 172 -10.73 -5.90 9.07
N TRP A 173 -10.61 -4.77 8.39
CA TRP A 173 -10.36 -3.45 9.00
C TRP A 173 -11.53 -2.46 8.82
N SER A 174 -12.66 -2.91 8.28
CA SER A 174 -13.88 -2.13 8.02
C SER A 174 -14.68 -1.75 9.28
N GLY A 175 -14.11 -1.98 10.46
CA GLY A 175 -14.79 -1.85 11.74
C GLY A 175 -15.40 -0.47 12.02
N LYS A 176 -16.75 -0.44 12.06
CA LYS A 176 -17.62 0.49 12.81
C LYS A 176 -17.32 0.56 14.34
N GLY A 177 -16.26 -0.09 14.81
CA GLY A 177 -15.81 -0.17 16.19
C GLY A 177 -14.60 0.71 16.51
N ALA A 178 -14.43 1.83 15.78
CA ALA A 178 -13.50 2.87 16.21
C ALA A 178 -13.86 3.30 17.63
N GLY A 179 -13.02 2.90 18.59
CA GLY A 179 -13.16 3.22 19.99
C GLY A 179 -13.37 4.71 20.23
N ALA A 180 -13.92 5.02 21.41
CA ALA A 180 -14.22 6.35 21.92
C ALA A 180 -13.05 7.36 21.90
N ASP A 181 -11.86 6.91 21.49
CA ASP A 181 -10.57 7.56 21.46
C ASP A 181 -10.45 8.66 20.38
N GLY A 182 -11.52 8.96 19.62
CA GLY A 182 -11.60 10.14 18.77
C GLY A 182 -10.58 10.23 17.62
N GLY A 183 -9.91 9.13 17.29
CA GLY A 183 -8.91 9.06 16.22
C GLY A 183 -9.51 9.01 14.82
N VAL A 184 -10.16 10.08 14.36
CA VAL A 184 -10.96 10.19 13.12
C VAL A 184 -10.24 9.70 11.84
N TYR A 185 -8.91 9.69 11.80
CA TYR A 185 -8.16 9.43 10.56
C TYR A 185 -7.78 7.97 10.32
N TRP A 186 -7.83 7.11 11.35
CA TRP A 186 -7.34 5.72 11.27
C TRP A 186 -8.46 4.68 11.17
N SER A 187 -9.69 5.12 11.38
CA SER A 187 -10.91 4.31 11.44
C SER A 187 -11.51 3.98 10.08
N ARG A 188 -10.96 4.53 8.99
CA ARG A 188 -11.39 4.13 7.65
C ARG A 188 -10.85 2.74 7.36
N GLY A 189 -11.66 1.92 6.69
CA GLY A 189 -11.34 0.56 6.30
C GLY A 189 -10.09 0.44 5.42
N ALA A 190 -9.93 -0.69 4.75
CA ALA A 190 -8.87 -0.81 3.76
C ALA A 190 -9.18 0.10 2.55
N ASP A 191 -8.28 1.04 2.28
CA ASP A 191 -8.22 1.84 1.06
C ASP A 191 -7.63 1.00 -0.09
N VAL A 192 -8.27 1.06 -1.28
CA VAL A 192 -7.80 0.33 -2.46
C VAL A 192 -6.84 1.18 -3.26
N ASP A 193 -5.55 0.85 -3.18
CA ASP A 193 -4.50 1.52 -3.93
C ASP A 193 -4.16 0.72 -5.21
N VAL A 194 -4.45 1.28 -6.38
CA VAL A 194 -4.12 0.71 -7.69
C VAL A 194 -2.89 1.43 -8.24
N PHE A 195 -1.82 0.71 -8.53
CA PHE A 195 -0.59 1.26 -9.10
C PHE A 195 -0.47 0.87 -10.55
N CYS A 196 -0.09 1.81 -11.41
CA CYS A 196 0.18 1.49 -12.82
C CYS A 196 1.33 2.31 -13.41
N SER A 197 1.92 1.77 -14.48
CA SER A 197 2.86 2.54 -15.30
C SER A 197 2.12 3.65 -16.07
N ALA A 198 2.81 4.75 -16.41
CA ALA A 198 2.25 5.81 -17.25
C ALA A 198 1.64 5.28 -18.56
N LYS A 199 2.29 4.28 -19.18
CA LYS A 199 1.84 3.64 -20.42
C LYS A 199 0.53 2.85 -20.25
N ALA A 200 0.33 2.27 -19.07
CA ALA A 200 -0.82 1.41 -18.77
C ALA A 200 -2.03 2.17 -18.24
N ALA A 201 -1.84 3.39 -17.72
CA ALA A 201 -2.91 4.19 -17.12
C ALA A 201 -4.20 4.23 -17.98
N PRO A 202 -4.17 4.45 -19.30
CA PRO A 202 -5.40 4.43 -20.11
C PRO A 202 -6.17 3.11 -20.03
N CYS A 203 -5.49 1.97 -20.13
CA CYS A 203 -6.12 0.66 -20.04
C CYS A 203 -6.66 0.39 -18.62
N VAL A 204 -5.96 0.86 -17.58
CA VAL A 204 -6.41 0.74 -16.19
C VAL A 204 -7.66 1.59 -15.93
N ARG A 205 -7.75 2.79 -16.52
CA ARG A 205 -8.97 3.61 -16.44
C ARG A 205 -10.15 2.93 -17.14
N SER A 206 -9.94 2.37 -18.34
CA SER A 206 -10.97 1.56 -19.00
C SER A 206 -11.40 0.37 -18.15
N TRP A 207 -10.45 -0.33 -17.52
CA TRP A 207 -10.74 -1.43 -16.61
C TRP A 207 -11.56 -0.98 -15.39
N LEU A 208 -11.20 0.14 -14.76
CA LEU A 208 -11.94 0.70 -13.63
C LEU A 208 -13.41 0.98 -14.01
N VAL A 209 -13.65 1.57 -15.17
CA VAL A 209 -15.02 1.89 -15.62
C VAL A 209 -15.78 0.63 -16.04
N GLU A 210 -15.20 -0.19 -16.90
CA GLU A 210 -15.92 -1.26 -17.60
C GLU A 210 -16.03 -2.55 -16.77
N GLN A 211 -15.05 -2.82 -15.92
CA GLN A 211 -14.96 -4.08 -15.18
C GLN A 211 -15.21 -3.90 -13.69
N ALA A 212 -14.81 -2.75 -13.11
CA ALA A 212 -14.93 -2.49 -11.68
C ALA A 212 -16.08 -1.53 -11.31
N ASP A 213 -16.89 -1.11 -12.28
CA ASP A 213 -18.02 -0.19 -12.06
C ASP A 213 -17.63 1.08 -11.27
N CYS A 214 -16.45 1.61 -11.57
CA CYS A 214 -15.88 2.78 -10.91
C CYS A 214 -16.00 4.03 -11.76
N MET A 215 -16.01 5.17 -11.10
CA MET A 215 -16.00 6.48 -11.74
C MET A 215 -14.88 7.37 -11.20
N PHE A 216 -14.39 8.24 -12.08
CA PHE A 216 -13.37 9.21 -11.76
C PHE A 216 -13.96 10.34 -10.92
N ASN A 217 -13.41 10.53 -9.72
CA ASN A 217 -13.87 11.52 -8.74
C ASN A 217 -13.00 12.77 -8.69
N GLY A 218 -11.90 12.83 -9.44
CA GLY A 218 -10.98 13.96 -9.46
C GLY A 218 -9.53 13.52 -9.28
N LEU A 219 -8.60 14.48 -9.28
CA LEU A 219 -7.23 14.20 -8.90
C LEU A 219 -7.11 14.17 -7.38
N CYS A 220 -6.50 13.11 -6.85
CA CYS A 220 -6.27 12.97 -5.43
C CYS A 220 -5.05 13.80 -5.05
N ASP A 221 -5.28 15.07 -4.72
CA ASP A 221 -4.25 15.95 -4.17
C ASP A 221 -3.73 15.47 -2.80
N SER A 222 -4.30 14.39 -2.22
CA SER A 222 -3.93 13.86 -0.90
C SER A 222 -2.82 12.79 -0.95
N TYR A 223 -2.75 12.00 -2.03
CA TYR A 223 -1.55 11.21 -2.33
C TYR A 223 -0.48 12.07 -2.99
N ILE A 224 -0.90 13.04 -3.79
CA ILE A 224 -0.12 14.23 -4.13
C ILE A 224 -0.04 15.15 -2.89
N ASN A 225 -0.42 14.75 -1.66
CA ASN A 225 0.14 15.38 -0.44
C ASN A 225 1.38 14.61 0.02
N PHE A 226 1.77 13.50 -0.64
CA PHE A 226 3.15 12.98 -0.69
C PHE A 226 3.94 13.55 -1.89
N VAL A 227 3.24 13.91 -2.97
CA VAL A 227 3.76 14.68 -4.12
C VAL A 227 3.19 16.10 -4.11
N ASP A 228 3.11 16.67 -2.92
CA ASP A 228 2.64 18.03 -2.77
C ASP A 228 3.49 18.90 -3.69
N ASN A 229 2.93 19.90 -4.36
CA ASN A 229 3.78 20.95 -4.93
C ASN A 229 4.72 21.53 -3.83
N ARG A 230 4.37 21.26 -2.55
CA ARG A 230 5.14 21.38 -1.31
C ARG A 230 5.81 20.06 -0.78
N LEU A 231 6.17 19.08 -1.60
CA LEU A 231 7.04 17.89 -1.33
C LEU A 231 7.95 17.55 -2.52
N VAL A 232 7.70 18.21 -3.65
CA VAL A 232 8.63 18.45 -4.77
C VAL A 232 10.10 18.57 -4.33
N TYR A 233 10.35 19.11 -3.13
CA TYR A 233 11.69 19.38 -2.60
C TYR A 233 12.10 18.47 -1.44
N SER A 234 11.63 17.22 -1.32
CA SER A 234 12.23 16.29 -0.34
C SER A 234 12.37 14.84 -0.78
N VAL A 235 11.60 14.37 -1.76
CA VAL A 235 11.70 12.99 -2.25
C VAL A 235 11.52 13.01 -3.76
N ASP A 236 12.42 12.36 -4.51
CA ASP A 236 12.18 12.06 -5.91
C ASP A 236 11.01 11.08 -5.98
N THR A 237 9.82 11.59 -6.28
CA THR A 237 8.63 10.75 -6.30
C THR A 237 8.57 10.08 -7.66
N LYS A 238 8.80 8.76 -7.70
CA LYS A 238 8.52 7.91 -8.87
C LYS A 238 7.07 8.00 -9.36
N ILE A 239 6.18 8.64 -8.58
CA ILE A 239 4.78 8.93 -8.87
C ILE A 239 4.67 10.19 -9.74
N HIS A 240 3.90 10.11 -10.81
CA HIS A 240 3.54 11.25 -11.66
C HIS A 240 2.33 12.00 -11.10
N HIS A 241 1.26 11.29 -10.77
CA HIS A 241 0.04 11.82 -10.16
C HIS A 241 -0.79 10.69 -9.57
N VAL A 242 -1.80 11.05 -8.78
CA VAL A 242 -2.80 10.12 -8.25
C VAL A 242 -4.19 10.62 -8.58
N GLU A 243 -5.03 9.70 -9.03
CA GLU A 243 -6.42 9.91 -9.40
C GLU A 243 -7.31 9.30 -8.31
N ALA A 244 -8.33 10.05 -7.86
CA ALA A 244 -9.35 9.52 -6.97
C ALA A 244 -10.45 8.86 -7.79
N TRP A 245 -10.79 7.62 -7.44
CA TRP A 245 -11.84 6.82 -8.07
C TRP A 245 -12.80 6.29 -7.00
N GLY A 246 -14.07 6.09 -7.35
CA GLY A 246 -15.04 5.53 -6.42
C GLY A 246 -16.07 4.67 -7.12
N SER A 247 -16.72 3.81 -6.34
CA SER A 247 -17.87 3.04 -6.81
C SER A 247 -18.91 3.98 -7.39
N PHE A 248 -19.45 3.60 -8.54
CA PHE A 248 -20.53 4.33 -9.18
C PHE A 248 -21.75 4.48 -8.25
N ALA A 249 -22.20 3.38 -7.66
CA ALA A 249 -23.36 3.35 -6.76
C ALA A 249 -23.21 4.33 -5.58
N ARG A 250 -22.06 4.28 -4.91
CA ARG A 250 -21.78 5.14 -3.74
C ARG A 250 -21.63 6.62 -4.12
N SER A 251 -21.03 6.87 -5.28
CA SER A 251 -20.80 8.24 -5.74
C SER A 251 -22.11 8.93 -6.14
N LEU A 252 -23.10 8.16 -6.64
CA LEU A 252 -24.44 8.64 -6.92
C LEU A 252 -25.22 9.01 -5.65
N GLU A 253 -25.14 8.17 -4.60
CA GLU A 253 -25.80 8.44 -3.31
C GLU A 253 -25.33 9.73 -2.63
N ASN A 254 -24.04 10.07 -2.78
CA ASN A 254 -23.44 11.23 -2.14
C ASN A 254 -23.65 12.55 -2.90
N GLN A 255 -24.22 12.53 -4.10
CA GLN A 255 -24.28 13.72 -4.96
C GLN A 255 -25.72 14.17 -5.26
N THR A 256 -26.07 15.37 -4.81
CA THR A 256 -27.35 16.03 -5.07
C THR A 256 -27.46 16.61 -6.50
N GLU A 257 -26.36 16.95 -7.16
CA GLU A 257 -26.33 17.61 -8.49
C GLU A 257 -26.30 16.63 -9.70
N VAL A 258 -25.90 15.36 -9.51
CA VAL A 258 -25.93 14.33 -10.57
C VAL A 258 -27.36 13.96 -10.97
N SER A 259 -28.34 14.34 -10.16
CA SER A 259 -29.79 14.16 -10.41
C SER A 259 -30.30 14.74 -11.74
N SER A 260 -29.50 15.56 -12.44
CA SER A 260 -29.88 16.16 -13.74
C SER A 260 -29.31 15.47 -14.98
N LEU A 261 -28.29 14.61 -14.84
CA LEU A 261 -27.76 13.79 -15.94
C LEU A 261 -28.33 12.38 -15.80
N GLU A 262 -28.87 11.82 -16.88
CA GLU A 262 -29.27 10.41 -16.87
C GLU A 262 -28.02 9.54 -16.62
N GLU A 263 -28.12 8.61 -15.69
CA GLU A 263 -27.06 7.68 -15.27
C GLU A 263 -26.32 7.06 -16.48
N THR A 264 -27.09 6.72 -17.52
CA THR A 264 -26.63 6.14 -18.78
C THR A 264 -25.71 7.09 -19.56
N GLU A 265 -26.05 8.38 -19.63
CA GLU A 265 -25.24 9.37 -20.34
C GLU A 265 -23.91 9.60 -19.62
N TYR A 266 -23.93 9.64 -18.28
CA TYR A 266 -22.72 9.76 -17.48
C TYR A 266 -21.80 8.55 -17.68
N ARG A 267 -22.35 7.33 -17.57
CA ARG A 267 -21.62 6.08 -17.79
C ARG A 267 -20.99 6.05 -19.17
N GLN A 268 -21.75 6.43 -20.20
CA GLN A 268 -21.25 6.48 -21.56
C GLN A 268 -20.12 7.49 -21.71
N ARG A 269 -20.27 8.72 -21.22
CA ARG A 269 -19.22 9.75 -21.31
C ARG A 269 -17.96 9.37 -20.53
N THR A 270 -18.10 8.75 -19.36
CA THR A 270 -16.96 8.32 -18.53
C THR A 270 -16.25 7.12 -19.15
N THR A 271 -17.00 6.21 -19.76
CA THR A 271 -16.45 5.08 -20.54
C THR A 271 -15.72 5.57 -21.78
N GLU A 272 -16.34 6.46 -22.55
CA GLU A 272 -15.73 7.10 -23.72
C GLU A 272 -14.49 7.89 -23.32
N TRP A 273 -14.53 8.60 -22.19
CA TRP A 273 -13.38 9.31 -21.63
C TRP A 273 -12.26 8.33 -21.24
N GLY A 274 -12.56 7.26 -20.49
CA GLY A 274 -11.58 6.24 -20.12
C GLY A 274 -10.89 5.62 -21.34
N LYS A 275 -11.67 5.29 -22.37
CA LYS A 275 -11.17 4.77 -23.66
C LYS A 275 -10.36 5.80 -24.45
N ALA A 276 -10.77 7.07 -24.46
CA ALA A 276 -10.09 8.15 -25.19
C ALA A 276 -8.88 8.74 -24.44
N ALA A 277 -8.77 8.48 -23.14
CA ALA A 277 -7.69 8.97 -22.27
C ALA A 277 -6.32 8.32 -22.54
N ALA A 278 -6.19 7.55 -23.62
CA ALA A 278 -4.91 7.07 -24.16
C ALA A 278 -3.87 8.19 -24.35
N ASN A 279 -4.34 9.42 -24.56
CA ASN A 279 -3.51 10.61 -24.75
C ASN A 279 -3.39 11.49 -23.50
N TYR A 280 -3.80 11.02 -22.31
CA TYR A 280 -3.71 11.79 -21.08
C TYR A 280 -2.26 11.94 -20.64
N ALA A 281 -1.69 13.07 -21.01
CA ALA A 281 -0.39 13.50 -20.57
C ALA A 281 -0.52 14.83 -19.84
N SER A 282 0.24 14.96 -18.76
CA SER A 282 0.14 15.99 -17.74
C SER A 282 -0.28 17.35 -18.28
N PHE A 283 -1.41 17.83 -17.79
CA PHE A 283 -1.84 19.21 -17.94
C PHE A 283 -0.79 20.18 -17.35
N LYS A 284 -0.38 21.21 -18.10
CA LYS A 284 0.13 22.44 -17.49
C LYS A 284 -1.06 23.17 -16.86
N TRP A 285 -1.18 23.12 -15.54
CA TRP A 285 -2.12 23.98 -14.83
C TRP A 285 -1.76 25.45 -15.03
N LYS A 286 -2.38 26.10 -16.02
CA LYS A 286 -2.81 27.49 -15.87
C LYS A 286 -4.15 27.42 -15.15
N GLN A 287 -4.14 27.76 -13.87
CA GLN A 287 -5.30 27.96 -13.02
C GLN A 287 -6.43 28.62 -13.82
N THR A 288 -7.42 27.83 -14.26
CA THR A 288 -8.56 28.35 -15.01
C THR A 288 -9.42 29.14 -14.05
N GLU A 289 -9.36 30.45 -14.23
CA GLU A 289 -10.24 31.49 -13.74
C GLU A 289 -11.70 31.07 -13.87
N LYS A 290 -12.29 30.44 -12.85
CA LYS A 290 -13.75 30.38 -12.61
C LYS A 290 -14.11 29.74 -11.26
N ARG A 291 -13.66 30.35 -10.17
CA ARG A 291 -14.55 30.59 -9.04
C ARG A 291 -14.13 31.85 -8.30
N SER A 292 -15.04 32.81 -8.39
CA SER A 292 -14.94 34.17 -7.90
C SER A 292 -14.86 34.21 -6.38
N TYR A 293 -13.66 34.10 -5.81
CA TYR A 293 -13.29 34.73 -4.55
C TYR A 293 -11.81 35.11 -4.66
N PHE A 294 -11.57 36.39 -4.97
CA PHE A 294 -10.28 37.10 -4.96
C PHE A 294 -9.01 36.24 -4.94
N ARG A 295 -8.44 35.97 -6.13
CA ARG A 295 -7.00 35.65 -6.22
C ARG A 295 -6.43 36.26 -7.50
N LEU A 296 -5.60 37.28 -7.28
CA LEU A 296 -4.97 38.13 -8.28
C LEU A 296 -4.09 37.34 -9.25
N HIS A 297 -4.16 37.74 -10.52
CA HIS A 297 -3.38 37.23 -11.64
C HIS A 297 -1.87 37.20 -11.38
N PHE A 298 -1.23 36.04 -11.57
CA PHE A 298 0.19 35.97 -11.89
C PHE A 298 0.39 35.23 -13.21
N HIS A 299 0.45 36.00 -14.29
CA HIS A 299 1.07 35.60 -15.54
C HIS A 299 2.60 35.77 -15.40
N SER A 300 3.35 34.76 -15.85
CA SER A 300 4.82 34.72 -15.98
C SER A 300 5.62 34.40 -14.72
N MET A 301 5.80 33.09 -14.47
CA MET A 301 7.09 32.45 -14.20
C MET A 301 6.82 30.95 -14.05
N GLN A 302 6.81 30.24 -15.18
CA GLN A 302 6.86 28.77 -15.20
C GLN A 302 8.26 28.39 -14.74
N PHE A 303 8.42 28.10 -13.45
CA PHE A 303 9.54 27.27 -13.03
C PHE A 303 9.26 25.87 -13.58
N ASP A 304 10.27 25.29 -14.23
CA ASP A 304 10.28 23.88 -14.63
C ASP A 304 10.05 23.04 -13.38
N LEU A 305 8.79 22.66 -13.17
CA LEU A 305 8.37 21.77 -12.10
C LEU A 305 9.02 20.41 -12.42
N LEU A 306 10.18 20.15 -11.81
CA LEU A 306 10.79 18.82 -11.67
C LEU A 306 10.91 17.96 -12.94
N GLY A 307 11.99 18.13 -13.71
CA GLY A 307 12.42 17.10 -14.67
C GLY A 307 11.43 16.78 -15.81
N LEU A 308 10.29 17.45 -15.86
CA LEU A 308 9.36 17.44 -16.97
C LEU A 308 9.80 18.52 -17.94
N ASP A 309 10.32 18.14 -19.11
CA ASP A 309 10.61 19.10 -20.18
C ASP A 309 9.28 19.76 -20.60
N PRO A 310 9.10 21.07 -20.37
CA PRO A 310 7.86 21.76 -20.72
C PRO A 310 7.60 21.83 -22.23
N ARG A 311 8.55 21.35 -23.04
CA ARG A 311 8.51 21.25 -24.50
C ARG A 311 8.25 19.83 -25.00
N ASP A 312 8.22 18.82 -24.13
CA ASP A 312 7.87 17.47 -24.54
C ASP A 312 6.36 17.44 -24.88
N LYS A 313 6.08 17.45 -26.19
CA LYS A 313 4.73 17.46 -26.77
C LYS A 313 3.89 16.24 -26.36
N VAL A 314 4.53 15.22 -25.79
CA VAL A 314 3.80 14.14 -25.13
C VAL A 314 2.84 14.72 -24.11
N TYR A 315 3.18 15.83 -23.42
CA TYR A 315 2.44 16.47 -22.32
C TYR A 315 1.63 17.72 -22.69
N ASP A 316 1.32 17.94 -23.97
CA ASP A 316 0.68 19.17 -24.44
C ASP A 316 -0.77 18.90 -24.90
N ILE A 317 -1.74 19.10 -24.00
CA ILE A 317 -3.17 19.14 -24.33
C ILE A 317 -3.70 20.54 -24.05
N LYS A 318 -4.31 21.16 -25.07
CA LYS A 318 -4.97 22.46 -24.95
C LYS A 318 -6.42 22.24 -24.50
N PRO A 319 -6.84 22.73 -23.32
CA PRO A 319 -8.23 22.66 -22.94
C PRO A 319 -9.07 23.46 -23.93
N LYS A 320 -10.21 22.90 -24.37
CA LYS A 320 -11.23 23.73 -25.00
C LYS A 320 -11.86 24.63 -23.92
N PRO A 321 -12.32 25.85 -24.25
CA PRO A 321 -13.02 26.69 -23.30
C PRO A 321 -14.33 26.00 -22.88
N LYS A 322 -14.31 25.26 -21.75
CA LYS A 322 -15.40 24.66 -20.96
C LYS A 322 -14.96 23.48 -20.04
N GLY A 323 -13.67 23.11 -20.02
CA GLY A 323 -13.15 22.04 -19.16
C GLY A 323 -13.14 20.70 -19.89
N ASP A 324 -11.96 20.07 -19.99
CA ASP A 324 -11.75 18.82 -20.73
C ASP A 324 -11.86 17.56 -19.84
N LEU A 325 -11.93 17.73 -18.52
CA LEU A 325 -12.42 16.67 -17.65
C LEU A 325 -13.94 16.70 -17.74
N PRO A 326 -14.62 15.57 -18.02
CA PRO A 326 -16.07 15.57 -18.09
C PRO A 326 -16.66 16.02 -16.75
N PHE A 327 -15.90 15.86 -15.65
CA PHE A 327 -16.26 16.31 -14.32
C PHE A 327 -15.04 16.73 -13.49
N ASP A 328 -15.13 17.89 -12.84
CA ASP A 328 -14.16 18.40 -11.86
C ASP A 328 -14.84 18.32 -10.48
N PHE A 329 -14.76 17.14 -9.86
CA PHE A 329 -15.40 16.88 -8.57
C PHE A 329 -14.36 16.94 -7.45
N GLU A 330 -14.75 17.51 -6.30
CA GLU A 330 -13.98 17.42 -5.05
C GLU A 330 -14.40 16.15 -4.26
N GLY A 331 -14.52 15.01 -4.95
CA GLY A 331 -14.99 13.76 -4.35
C GLY A 331 -13.88 12.97 -3.67
N SER A 332 -14.12 12.47 -2.45
CA SER A 332 -13.23 11.46 -1.86
C SER A 332 -13.58 10.08 -2.41
N GLY A 333 -12.79 9.59 -3.36
CA GLY A 333 -12.85 8.20 -3.84
C GLY A 333 -12.44 7.18 -2.77
N GLY A 334 -12.96 5.96 -2.86
CA GLY A 334 -12.48 4.81 -2.07
C GLY A 334 -11.29 4.10 -2.71
N ILE A 335 -10.88 4.55 -3.89
CA ILE A 335 -9.80 4.01 -4.70
C ILE A 335 -8.84 5.14 -5.05
N ASP A 336 -7.55 4.92 -4.85
CA ASP A 336 -6.49 5.77 -5.35
C ASP A 336 -5.82 5.05 -6.53
N LEU A 337 -5.82 5.67 -7.73
CA LEU A 337 -5.05 5.19 -8.88
C LEU A 337 -3.75 6.00 -8.98
N ILE A 338 -2.65 5.36 -8.57
CA ILE A 338 -1.30 5.92 -8.55
C ILE A 338 -0.60 5.60 -9.87
N VAL A 339 -0.27 6.66 -10.62
CA VAL A 339 0.38 6.53 -11.93
C VAL A 339 1.86 6.87 -11.81
N ALA A 340 2.72 6.00 -12.32
CA ALA A 340 4.17 6.19 -12.32
C ALA A 340 4.63 7.26 -13.29
N GLN A 341 5.84 7.80 -13.09
CA GLN A 341 6.54 8.59 -14.10
C GLN A 341 6.85 7.76 -15.36
N LYS A 342 7.11 8.45 -16.46
CA LYS A 342 7.43 7.83 -17.76
C LYS A 342 8.67 6.95 -17.63
N GLY A 343 8.57 5.72 -18.12
CA GLY A 343 9.66 4.73 -18.10
C GLY A 343 9.73 3.87 -16.84
N LEU A 344 8.88 4.12 -15.84
CA LEU A 344 8.78 3.31 -14.63
C LEU A 344 7.63 2.31 -14.71
N SER A 345 7.82 1.14 -14.11
CA SER A 345 6.81 0.09 -13.94
C SER A 345 5.92 0.36 -12.72
N ALA A 346 4.84 -0.41 -12.58
CA ALA A 346 4.01 -0.35 -11.37
C ALA A 346 4.80 -0.83 -10.13
N SER A 347 5.63 -1.87 -10.27
CA SER A 347 6.47 -2.41 -9.20
C SER A 347 7.51 -1.41 -8.71
N ASP A 348 8.06 -0.57 -9.58
CA ASP A 348 9.02 0.47 -9.20
C ASP A 348 8.44 1.45 -8.15
N LEU A 349 7.12 1.66 -8.16
CA LEU A 349 6.43 2.50 -7.17
C LEU A 349 6.43 1.88 -5.78
N LEU A 350 6.40 0.55 -5.69
CA LEU A 350 6.37 -0.18 -4.43
C LEU A 350 7.71 -0.11 -3.69
N ASP A 351 8.83 0.00 -4.41
CA ASP A 351 10.15 0.23 -3.78
C ASP A 351 10.17 1.49 -2.90
N GLY A 352 9.30 2.45 -3.21
CA GLY A 352 9.15 3.68 -2.46
C GLY A 352 8.51 3.51 -1.08
N PHE A 353 7.99 2.33 -0.74
CA PHE A 353 7.25 2.10 0.50
C PHE A 353 8.17 1.96 1.72
N ASP A 354 7.76 2.53 2.85
CA ASP A 354 8.53 2.55 4.09
C ASP A 354 8.41 1.28 4.93
N LEU A 355 7.33 0.53 4.78
CA LEU A 355 7.13 -0.77 5.41
C LEU A 355 7.09 -1.87 4.36
N ASP A 356 7.85 -2.94 4.57
CA ASP A 356 7.95 -4.06 3.60
C ASP A 356 6.60 -4.75 3.39
N ILE A 357 5.79 -4.93 4.44
CA ILE A 357 4.47 -5.55 4.32
C ILE A 357 3.56 -4.81 3.33
N CYS A 358 3.71 -3.49 3.24
CA CYS A 358 2.90 -2.68 2.35
C CYS A 358 3.31 -2.77 0.88
N LYS A 359 4.45 -3.41 0.58
CA LYS A 359 4.86 -3.77 -0.78
C LYS A 359 4.18 -5.06 -1.25
N ALA A 360 3.43 -5.73 -0.36
CA ALA A 360 2.60 -6.84 -0.78
C ALA A 360 1.59 -6.36 -1.84
N ALA A 361 1.50 -7.09 -2.94
CA ALA A 361 0.72 -6.68 -4.11
C ALA A 361 0.04 -7.87 -4.79
N PHE A 362 -0.97 -7.57 -5.61
CA PHE A 362 -1.62 -8.54 -6.49
C PHE A 362 -1.78 -7.94 -7.88
N ASP A 363 -1.31 -8.64 -8.91
CA ASP A 363 -1.34 -8.20 -10.31
C ASP A 363 -2.54 -8.75 -11.11
N GLY A 364 -3.52 -9.35 -10.42
CA GLY A 364 -4.65 -10.05 -11.05
C GLY A 364 -4.35 -11.52 -11.35
N LYS A 365 -3.07 -11.94 -11.30
CA LYS A 365 -2.64 -13.32 -11.51
C LYS A 365 -1.92 -13.88 -10.30
N LYS A 366 -0.99 -13.15 -9.69
CA LYS A 366 -0.07 -13.61 -8.65
C LYS A 366 -0.01 -12.62 -7.50
N PHE A 367 0.06 -13.16 -6.28
CA PHE A 367 0.40 -12.39 -5.09
C PHE A 367 1.91 -12.26 -4.99
N HIS A 368 2.38 -11.02 -4.82
CA HIS A 368 3.77 -10.69 -4.54
C HIS A 368 3.86 -10.35 -3.06
N ILE A 369 4.49 -11.19 -2.25
CA ILE A 369 4.65 -10.98 -0.81
C ILE A 369 6.16 -10.95 -0.52
N PRO A 370 6.77 -9.79 -0.22
CA PRO A 370 8.23 -9.65 -0.16
C PRO A 370 8.91 -10.55 0.89
N ASP A 371 8.30 -10.66 2.08
CA ASP A 371 8.78 -11.54 3.15
C ASP A 371 7.57 -12.31 3.72
N PRO A 372 7.22 -13.47 3.13
CA PRO A 372 6.05 -14.24 3.54
C PRO A 372 6.11 -14.69 5.00
N HIS A 373 7.30 -15.06 5.50
CA HIS A 373 7.47 -15.54 6.86
C HIS A 373 7.15 -14.45 7.89
N LEU A 374 7.68 -13.24 7.71
CA LEU A 374 7.34 -12.12 8.59
C LEU A 374 5.89 -11.69 8.39
N THR A 375 5.45 -11.57 7.14
CA THR A 375 4.11 -11.08 6.81
C THR A 375 3.03 -11.96 7.43
N PHE A 376 3.06 -13.28 7.21
CA PHE A 376 2.08 -14.20 7.79
C PHE A 376 2.19 -14.32 9.32
N ALA A 377 3.33 -13.94 9.91
CA ALA A 377 3.46 -13.78 11.36
C ALA A 377 2.94 -12.41 11.89
N SER A 378 2.28 -11.61 11.05
CA SER A 378 1.88 -10.23 11.36
C SER A 378 3.06 -9.34 11.77
N LYS A 379 4.21 -9.54 11.13
CA LYS A 379 5.44 -8.77 11.33
C LYS A 379 5.85 -8.06 10.04
N THR A 380 6.52 -6.92 10.17
CA THR A 380 7.13 -6.20 9.05
C THR A 380 8.45 -5.57 9.46
N LYS A 381 9.26 -5.17 8.48
CA LYS A 381 10.41 -4.28 8.69
C LYS A 381 10.11 -2.90 8.11
N MET A 382 10.77 -1.89 8.69
CA MET A 382 10.83 -0.55 8.12
C MET A 382 12.14 -0.38 7.33
N GLU A 383 12.11 0.38 6.24
CA GLU A 383 13.34 0.69 5.48
C GLU A 383 14.41 1.31 6.41
N PRO A 384 15.65 0.77 6.43
CA PRO A 384 16.64 1.12 7.43
C PRO A 384 16.98 2.61 7.54
N ASN A 385 17.10 3.34 6.42
CA ASN A 385 17.44 4.76 6.44
C ASN A 385 16.28 5.60 6.99
N ARG A 386 15.04 5.31 6.59
CA ARG A 386 13.84 5.96 7.12
C ARG A 386 13.69 5.69 8.61
N ARG A 387 13.90 4.45 9.05
CA ARG A 387 13.90 4.09 10.46
C ARG A 387 14.90 4.94 11.25
N ALA A 388 16.16 5.01 10.81
CA ALA A 388 17.20 5.79 11.47
C ALA A 388 16.85 7.29 11.53
N VAL A 389 16.30 7.83 10.44
CA VAL A 389 15.85 9.23 10.39
C VAL A 389 14.72 9.49 11.37
N ILE A 390 13.69 8.63 11.44
CA ILE A 390 12.58 8.79 12.39
C ILE A 390 13.05 8.68 13.84
N GLU A 391 13.91 7.70 14.14
CA GLU A 391 14.47 7.50 15.47
C GLU A 391 15.24 8.75 15.95
N SER A 392 16.09 9.32 15.09
CA SER A 392 16.79 10.56 15.39
C SER A 392 15.85 11.77 15.42
N TYR A 393 14.86 11.84 14.53
CA TYR A 393 13.91 12.94 14.48
C TYR A 393 13.11 13.05 15.77
N VAL A 394 12.57 11.94 16.27
CA VAL A 394 11.82 11.88 17.52
C VAL A 394 12.68 12.31 18.71
N ARG A 395 13.95 11.87 18.75
CA ARG A 395 14.90 12.25 19.80
C ARG A 395 15.17 13.76 19.88
N HIS A 396 15.21 14.44 18.73
CA HIS A 396 15.55 15.87 18.63
C HIS A 396 14.36 16.79 18.40
N HIS A 397 13.16 16.25 18.23
CA HIS A 397 11.95 17.04 18.03
C HIS A 397 11.52 17.68 19.35
N MET A 398 11.53 19.00 19.40
CA MET A 398 11.00 19.74 20.55
C MET A 398 9.55 20.14 20.25
N GLU A 399 8.64 19.69 21.10
CA GLU A 399 7.25 20.10 20.99
C GLU A 399 7.14 21.62 21.07
N SER A 400 6.41 22.14 20.11
CA SER A 400 6.37 23.54 19.83
C SER A 400 4.99 24.02 20.29
N GLY A 401 4.92 24.70 21.45
CA GLY A 401 3.68 25.02 22.18
C GLY A 401 2.68 25.97 21.51
N GLY A 402 2.24 25.69 20.28
CA GLY A 402 1.21 26.44 19.57
C GLY A 402 0.90 25.87 18.18
N SER A 403 -0.38 25.73 17.85
CA SER A 403 -0.88 25.14 16.59
C SER A 403 -0.83 26.07 15.38
N ARG A 404 -0.61 27.38 15.59
CA ARG A 404 -0.59 28.38 14.52
C ARG A 404 0.75 29.11 14.54
N ARG A 405 1.69 28.69 13.69
CA ARG A 405 3.01 29.30 13.55
C ARG A 405 3.16 29.92 12.18
N ASP A 406 3.83 31.07 12.17
CA ASP A 406 4.37 31.65 10.96
C ASP A 406 5.27 30.62 10.23
N PRO A 407 5.14 30.44 8.91
CA PRO A 407 5.91 29.45 8.16
C PRO A 407 7.42 29.59 8.27
N ILE A 408 7.96 30.82 8.41
CA ILE A 408 9.39 31.03 8.56
C ILE A 408 9.83 30.57 9.95
N VAL A 409 9.03 30.83 10.98
CA VAL A 409 9.28 30.29 12.33
C VAL A 409 9.23 28.76 12.34
N ALA A 410 8.23 28.16 11.67
CA ALA A 410 8.12 26.70 11.52
C ALA A 410 9.34 26.12 10.79
N SER A 411 9.76 26.76 9.70
CA SER A 411 10.94 26.37 8.92
C SER A 411 12.22 26.44 9.75
N ARG A 412 12.43 27.51 10.53
CA ARG A 412 13.59 27.68 11.42
C ARG A 412 13.64 26.62 12.54
N LEU A 413 12.50 26.36 13.19
CA LEU A 413 12.44 25.31 14.21
C LEU A 413 12.77 23.95 13.61
N THR A 414 12.15 23.65 12.47
CA THR A 414 12.38 22.40 11.76
C THR A 414 13.84 22.26 11.31
N ASN A 415 14.49 23.36 10.92
CA ASN A 415 15.91 23.38 10.57
C ASN A 415 16.81 22.91 11.72
N ALA A 416 16.51 23.32 12.96
CA ALA A 416 17.30 22.94 14.12
C ALA A 416 17.22 21.42 14.35
N THR A 417 16.01 20.84 14.31
CA THR A 417 15.80 19.39 14.38
C THR A 417 16.49 18.67 13.21
N ILE A 418 16.29 19.11 11.96
CA ILE A 418 16.92 18.51 10.78
C ILE A 418 18.45 18.54 10.90
N SER A 419 19.03 19.64 11.38
CA SER A 419 20.48 19.77 11.56
C SER A 419 21.01 18.77 12.58
N ALA A 420 20.23 18.45 13.63
CA ALA A 420 20.58 17.39 14.58
C ALA A 420 20.46 16.01 13.95
N VAL A 421 19.37 15.74 13.21
CA VAL A 421 19.16 14.49 12.50
C VAL A 421 20.26 14.21 11.47
N ARG A 422 20.71 15.24 10.74
CA ARG A 422 21.84 15.14 9.80
C ARG A 422 23.16 14.73 10.44
N ARG A 423 23.38 15.09 11.71
CA ARG A 423 24.58 14.67 12.46
C ARG A 423 24.51 13.21 12.87
N ASP A 424 23.34 12.74 13.27
CA ASP A 424 23.13 11.35 13.69
C ASP A 424 23.07 10.38 12.50
N VAL A 425 22.47 10.81 11.39
CA VAL A 425 22.23 9.97 10.19
C VAL A 425 22.82 10.64 8.96
N PRO A 426 24.16 10.72 8.83
CA PRO A 426 24.78 11.32 7.67
C PRO A 426 24.55 10.48 6.40
N ASN A 427 24.69 11.10 5.22
CA ASN A 427 24.72 10.43 3.92
C ASN A 427 23.42 9.73 3.47
N THR A 428 22.25 10.18 3.92
CA THR A 428 20.98 9.69 3.36
C THR A 428 20.55 10.50 2.12
N PRO A 429 19.98 9.86 1.09
CA PRO A 429 19.48 10.55 -0.11
C PRO A 429 18.35 11.54 0.19
N PHE A 430 17.70 11.46 1.36
CA PHE A 430 16.60 12.37 1.74
C PHE A 430 17.05 13.84 1.94
N TYR A 431 18.36 14.09 1.98
CA TYR A 431 18.91 15.43 2.20
C TYR A 431 19.20 16.22 0.93
N GLU A 432 19.24 15.59 -0.24
CA GLU A 432 19.67 16.24 -1.49
C GLU A 432 18.89 17.53 -1.76
N ARG A 433 17.57 17.49 -1.60
CA ARG A 433 16.72 18.65 -1.85
C ARG A 433 16.83 19.73 -0.77
N LEU A 434 17.07 19.35 0.47
CA LEU A 434 17.39 20.29 1.54
C LEU A 434 18.72 21.01 1.22
N ASP A 435 19.70 20.33 0.64
CA ASP A 435 20.96 20.93 0.21
C ASP A 435 20.78 21.91 -0.95
N ILE A 436 19.91 21.58 -1.92
CA ILE A 436 19.53 22.51 -2.99
C ILE A 436 18.86 23.75 -2.39
N SER A 437 17.93 23.57 -1.45
CA SER A 437 17.27 24.65 -0.72
C SER A 437 18.28 25.51 0.05
N ASP A 438 19.29 24.91 0.66
CA ASP A 438 20.35 25.62 1.39
C ASP A 438 21.20 26.53 0.48
N ARG A 439 21.37 26.17 -0.80
CA ARG A 439 22.10 26.99 -1.79
C ARG A 439 21.32 28.21 -2.30
N ILE A 440 20.00 28.24 -2.12
CA ILE A 440 19.18 29.38 -2.56
C ILE A 440 19.38 30.56 -1.62
N SER A 441 19.56 31.76 -2.18
CA SER A 441 19.63 33.01 -1.42
C SER A 441 18.33 33.24 -0.64
N ASP A 442 18.40 33.54 0.65
CA ASP A 442 17.21 33.93 1.41
C ASP A 442 16.77 35.34 1.00
N ARG A 443 15.63 35.40 0.31
CA ARG A 443 15.03 36.65 -0.18
C ARG A 443 13.79 37.04 0.61
N TYR A 444 13.47 36.31 1.68
CA TYR A 444 12.27 36.58 2.46
C TYR A 444 12.34 37.97 3.12
N ASN A 445 11.31 38.77 2.91
CA ASN A 445 11.14 40.04 3.62
C ASN A 445 9.73 40.09 4.22
N PRO A 446 9.59 40.07 5.56
CA PRO A 446 8.29 40.14 6.20
C PRO A 446 7.57 41.48 5.96
N ASN A 447 8.31 42.52 5.56
CA ASN A 447 7.77 43.84 5.27
C ASN A 447 7.49 44.07 3.77
N ALA A 448 7.76 43.09 2.90
CA ALA A 448 7.45 43.23 1.48
C ALA A 448 5.92 43.22 1.31
N SER A 449 5.41 44.21 0.57
CA SER A 449 4.02 44.21 0.15
C SER A 449 3.84 43.19 -0.97
N PHE A 450 2.65 42.59 -1.04
CA PHE A 450 2.25 41.77 -2.19
C PHE A 450 2.39 42.52 -3.53
N TRP A 451 2.32 43.86 -3.49
CA TRP A 451 2.42 44.74 -4.67
C TRP A 451 3.86 45.16 -5.02
N ASP A 452 4.88 44.74 -4.24
CA ASP A 452 6.28 45.08 -4.49
C ASP A 452 6.91 44.21 -5.59
N THR A 453 6.33 44.24 -6.79
CA THR A 453 6.76 43.43 -7.95
C THR A 453 8.17 43.76 -8.47
N GLY A 454 8.77 44.86 -8.02
CA GLY A 454 10.14 45.26 -8.36
C GLY A 454 11.18 45.00 -7.27
N SER A 455 10.79 44.49 -6.10
CA SER A 455 11.72 44.23 -5.01
C SER A 455 12.47 42.91 -5.26
N PRO A 456 13.82 42.86 -5.10
CA PRO A 456 14.56 41.59 -5.12
C PRO A 456 14.24 40.69 -3.91
N ARG A 457 13.43 41.18 -2.96
CA ARG A 457 12.94 40.44 -1.79
C ARG A 457 11.46 40.14 -1.95
N GLY A 458 11.08 38.89 -1.68
CA GLY A 458 9.73 38.37 -1.86
C GLY A 458 8.98 38.07 -0.56
N THR A 459 7.66 37.96 -0.69
CA THR A 459 6.76 37.49 0.36
C THR A 459 6.78 35.96 0.48
N LEU A 460 5.93 35.38 1.33
CA LEU A 460 5.73 33.92 1.38
C LEU A 460 5.13 33.34 0.09
N GLN A 461 4.59 34.18 -0.79
CA GLN A 461 4.11 33.79 -2.11
C GLN A 461 5.23 33.72 -3.16
N ASP A 462 6.44 34.21 -2.87
CA ASP A 462 7.58 34.09 -3.79
C ASP A 462 8.04 32.62 -3.90
N PRO A 463 8.08 32.05 -5.12
CA PRO A 463 8.52 30.67 -5.34
C PRO A 463 9.91 30.36 -4.76
N MET A 464 10.85 31.32 -4.81
CA MET A 464 12.19 31.13 -4.26
C MET A 464 12.18 31.10 -2.74
N VAL A 465 11.33 31.91 -2.09
CA VAL A 465 11.10 31.87 -0.65
C VAL A 465 10.45 30.55 -0.24
N GLN A 466 9.46 30.09 -0.99
CA GLN A 466 8.82 28.79 -0.76
C GLN A 466 9.80 27.63 -0.95
N MET A 467 10.65 27.66 -1.97
CA MET A 467 11.68 26.65 -2.18
C MET A 467 12.72 26.65 -1.04
N LYS A 468 13.10 27.84 -0.55
CA LYS A 468 14.05 28.00 0.56
C LYS A 468 13.49 27.51 1.91
N HIS A 469 12.28 27.91 2.25
CA HIS A 469 11.71 27.67 3.59
C HIS A 469 10.77 26.47 3.63
N GLY A 470 10.12 26.18 2.51
CA GLY A 470 9.19 25.06 2.34
C GLY A 470 9.88 23.72 2.54
N ALA A 471 11.02 23.45 1.89
CA ALA A 471 11.72 22.14 1.91
C ALA A 471 11.85 21.51 3.32
N ARG A 472 12.15 22.34 4.32
CA ARG A 472 12.25 21.92 5.73
C ARG A 472 10.91 21.48 6.30
N ILE A 473 9.87 22.29 6.09
CA ILE A 473 8.49 21.99 6.50
C ILE A 473 8.03 20.67 5.88
N GLN A 474 8.39 20.41 4.61
CA GLN A 474 8.03 19.17 3.92
C GLN A 474 8.74 17.97 4.55
N PHE A 475 10.02 18.08 4.85
CA PHE A 475 10.76 17.03 5.56
C PHE A 475 10.13 16.71 6.93
N HIS A 476 9.68 17.72 7.68
CA HIS A 476 8.91 17.51 8.92
C HIS A 476 7.61 16.77 8.67
N ASN A 477 6.78 17.24 7.72
CA ASN A 477 5.51 16.60 7.40
C ASN A 477 5.71 15.16 6.91
N TRP A 478 6.79 14.88 6.18
CA TRP A 478 7.18 13.53 5.79
C TRP A 478 7.50 12.65 7.01
N CYS A 479 8.24 13.19 8.00
CA CYS A 479 8.47 12.47 9.27
C CYS A 479 7.17 12.20 10.03
N CYS A 480 6.25 13.18 10.10
CA CYS A 480 4.92 13.00 10.69
C CYS A 480 4.18 11.83 10.05
N LYS A 481 4.18 11.77 8.72
CA LYS A 481 3.49 10.73 7.95
C LYS A 481 4.06 9.34 8.20
N LEU A 482 5.38 9.20 8.25
CA LEU A 482 6.03 7.92 8.58
C LEU A 482 5.66 7.45 10.00
N ILE A 483 5.71 8.35 10.98
CA ILE A 483 5.31 8.05 12.38
C ILE A 483 3.84 7.63 12.45
N ASN A 484 2.98 8.37 11.76
CA ASN A 484 1.55 8.10 11.70
C ASN A 484 1.25 6.77 11.02
N ARG A 485 1.97 6.42 9.96
CA ARG A 485 1.86 5.12 9.27
C ARG A 485 2.36 3.96 10.14
N LEU A 486 3.47 4.12 10.84
CA LEU A 486 3.94 3.14 11.83
C LEU A 486 2.86 2.86 12.87
N ARG A 487 2.29 3.92 13.46
CA ARG A 487 1.20 3.82 14.44
C ARG A 487 -0.06 3.18 13.84
N LYS A 488 -0.42 3.48 12.59
CA LYS A 488 -1.56 2.85 11.86
C LYS A 488 -1.41 1.33 11.85
N TYR A 489 -0.24 0.81 11.46
CA TYR A 489 -0.01 -0.62 11.34
C TYR A 489 0.17 -1.32 12.70
N GLN A 490 0.82 -0.68 13.67
CA GLN A 490 0.89 -1.19 15.05
C GLN A 490 -0.50 -1.35 15.68
N LYS A 491 -1.39 -0.35 15.50
CA LYS A 491 -2.79 -0.43 15.95
C LYS A 491 -3.59 -1.53 15.24
N ARG A 492 -3.19 -1.92 14.03
CA ARG A 492 -3.75 -3.05 13.28
C ARG A 492 -3.18 -4.41 13.74
N GLY A 493 -2.40 -4.43 14.82
CA GLY A 493 -1.81 -5.64 15.38
C GLY A 493 -0.56 -6.14 14.64
N ILE A 494 0.07 -5.28 13.84
CA ILE A 494 1.29 -5.63 13.09
C ILE A 494 2.52 -5.15 13.84
N GLU A 495 3.39 -6.08 14.19
CA GLU A 495 4.67 -5.79 14.84
C GLU A 495 5.68 -5.28 13.79
N VAL A 496 6.20 -4.08 14.01
CA VAL A 496 7.33 -3.57 13.22
C VAL A 496 8.61 -4.01 13.91
N VAL A 497 9.29 -5.00 13.34
CA VAL A 497 10.57 -5.52 13.83
C VAL A 497 11.59 -4.39 13.81
N ASP A 498 12.29 -4.21 14.93
CA ASP A 498 13.24 -3.12 15.14
C ASP A 498 12.61 -1.73 14.95
N ALA A 499 11.34 -1.53 15.33
CA ALA A 499 10.68 -0.23 15.24
C ALA A 499 11.51 0.90 15.89
N PRO A 500 11.48 2.12 15.34
CA PRO A 500 12.06 3.26 16.05
C PRO A 500 11.32 3.46 17.38
N THR A 501 12.06 3.81 18.44
CA THR A 501 11.46 4.07 19.75
C THR A 501 10.69 5.38 19.72
N ILE A 502 9.35 5.29 19.78
CA ILE A 502 8.45 6.43 19.82
C ILE A 502 7.61 6.31 21.09
N ALA A 503 7.72 7.29 21.98
CA ALA A 503 6.91 7.29 23.20
C ALA A 503 5.41 7.38 22.86
N GLU A 504 4.56 6.77 23.70
CA GLU A 504 3.11 6.76 23.48
C GLU A 504 2.51 8.16 23.50
N ASP A 505 3.05 9.04 24.34
CA ASP A 505 2.71 10.45 24.49
C ASP A 505 3.40 11.38 23.49
N PHE A 506 4.25 10.85 22.60
CA PHE A 506 4.90 11.68 21.59
C PHE A 506 3.87 12.24 20.61
N HIS A 507 3.67 13.56 20.62
CA HIS A 507 2.77 14.22 19.70
C HIS A 507 3.54 15.00 18.64
N ILE A 508 3.19 14.75 17.39
CA ILE A 508 3.71 15.50 16.24
C ILE A 508 2.54 15.89 15.36
N LYS A 509 2.57 17.11 14.83
CA LYS A 509 1.49 17.67 14.01
C LYS A 509 2.07 18.21 12.74
N GLU A 510 1.51 17.78 11.62
CA GLU A 510 1.84 18.36 10.32
C GLU A 510 1.57 19.86 10.30
N TYR A 511 2.49 20.62 9.70
CA TYR A 511 2.26 22.01 9.37
C TYR A 511 1.30 22.08 8.19
N LYS A 512 0.09 22.58 8.44
CA LYS A 512 -0.93 22.75 7.41
C LYS A 512 -0.51 23.80 6.38
N PRO A 513 -0.83 23.60 5.10
CA PRO A 513 -0.50 24.53 4.02
C PRO A 513 -1.30 25.82 3.94
N SER A 514 -2.38 25.96 4.71
CA SER A 514 -3.26 27.14 4.62
C SER A 514 -2.53 28.47 4.81
N PHE A 515 -1.27 28.45 5.26
CA PHE A 515 -0.39 29.61 5.36
C PHE A 515 0.24 30.08 4.04
N PHE A 516 0.28 29.28 2.98
CA PHE A 516 0.80 29.67 1.66
C PHE A 516 -0.30 29.97 0.64
N ALA A 517 -1.55 29.67 0.99
CA ALA A 517 -2.71 29.77 0.11
C ALA A 517 -3.58 31.02 0.33
N GLN A 518 -3.28 31.86 1.35
CA GLN A 518 -3.96 33.15 1.56
C GLN A 518 -3.41 34.25 0.64
#